data_AF-A0AAU9PHM5-F1
#
_entry.id   AF-A0AAU9PHM5-F1
#
_cell.length_a   1.000
_cell.length_b   1.000
_cell.length_c   1.000
_cell.angle_alpha   90.00
_cell.angle_beta   90.00
_cell.angle_gamma   90.00
#
_symmetry.space_group_name_H-M   'P 1'
#
loop_
_entity.id
_entity.type
_entity.pdbx_description
1 polymer ?
#
loop_
_entity_poly.entity_id
_entity_poly.type
_entity_poly.pdbx_seq_one_letter_code
_entity_poly.pdbx_strand_id
1 'polypeptide(L)'
;MGTNIGKFTKSGKFHLTIQALNLLAANAKHKVWLKPTSEMSFLYGNDVVKGGLGRITDNINAYDGVVVFSMSDLPLGFGIAAKSTQDCRKMDPNGLVVIRQADTGEYLRNQDDL
;
A
#
# COMPACT_ATOMS: atom_id res chain seq x y z
N MET A 1 -27.10 0.59 -3.16
CA MET A 1 -25.88 -0.08 -3.67
C MET A 1 -24.77 0.09 -2.64
N GLY A 2 -24.00 -0.95 -2.36
CA GLY A 2 -22.93 -0.92 -1.35
C GLY A 2 -21.56 -1.16 -1.96
N THR A 3 -20.51 -0.73 -1.28
CA THR A 3 -19.12 -1.00 -1.66
C THR A 3 -18.63 -2.24 -0.90
N ASN A 4 -18.12 -3.24 -1.62
CA ASN A 4 -17.48 -4.39 -0.96
C ASN A 4 -16.16 -3.93 -0.34
N ILE A 5 -16.01 -4.20 0.96
CA ILE A 5 -14.81 -3.83 1.73
C ILE A 5 -13.86 -5.02 1.94
N GLY A 6 -14.29 -6.24 1.66
CA GLY A 6 -13.51 -7.44 1.92
C GLY A 6 -14.34 -8.69 2.13
N LYS A 7 -13.66 -9.76 2.52
CA LYS A 7 -14.27 -11.07 2.81
C LYS A 7 -13.65 -11.70 4.05
N PHE A 8 -14.43 -12.52 4.76
CA PHE A 8 -13.89 -13.36 5.82
C PHE A 8 -13.24 -14.61 5.24
N THR A 9 -12.03 -14.93 5.70
CA THR A 9 -11.34 -16.16 5.36
C THR A 9 -11.91 -17.33 6.19
N LYS A 10 -11.67 -18.56 5.74
CA LYS A 10 -12.02 -19.77 6.50
C LYS A 10 -11.35 -19.82 7.89
N SER A 11 -10.26 -19.09 8.08
CA SER A 11 -9.55 -18.92 9.36
C SER A 11 -10.16 -17.84 10.27
N GLY A 12 -11.29 -17.25 9.90
CA GLY A 12 -11.98 -16.22 10.68
C GLY A 12 -11.34 -14.83 10.62
N LYS A 13 -10.34 -14.62 9.75
CA LYS A 13 -9.70 -13.30 9.57
C LYS A 13 -10.46 -12.52 8.51
N PHE A 14 -10.54 -11.20 8.68
CA PHE A 14 -11.08 -10.32 7.66
C PHE A 14 -9.98 -9.94 6.65
N HIS A 15 -10.18 -10.28 5.38
CA HIS A 15 -9.29 -9.90 4.29
C HIS A 15 -9.87 -8.69 3.57
N LEU A 16 -9.19 -7.55 3.73
CA LEU A 16 -9.55 -6.28 3.11
C LEU A 16 -9.23 -6.34 1.62
N THR A 17 -10.19 -6.00 0.77
CA THR A 17 -10.01 -5.95 -0.69
C THR A 17 -9.66 -4.53 -1.14
N ILE A 18 -9.02 -4.43 -2.32
CA ILE A 18 -8.66 -3.15 -2.93
C ILE A 18 -9.87 -2.22 -3.19
N GLN A 19 -11.09 -2.77 -3.26
CA GLN A 19 -12.35 -2.01 -3.38
C GLN A 19 -12.60 -1.07 -2.20
N ALA A 20 -12.06 -1.36 -1.02
CA ALA A 20 -12.14 -0.48 0.14
C ALA A 20 -11.23 0.76 0.04
N LEU A 21 -10.33 0.83 -0.96
CA LEU A 21 -9.29 1.85 -1.05
C LEU A 21 -9.85 3.26 -1.03
N ASN A 22 -10.89 3.56 -1.81
CA ASN A 22 -11.46 4.90 -1.86
C ASN A 22 -12.04 5.36 -0.52
N LEU A 23 -12.60 4.43 0.26
CA LEU A 23 -13.17 4.72 1.58
C LEU A 23 -12.08 4.98 2.62
N LEU A 24 -11.00 4.20 2.58
CA LEU A 24 -9.93 4.27 3.56
C LEU A 24 -8.89 5.33 3.23
N ALA A 25 -8.59 5.58 1.96
CA ALA A 25 -7.60 6.54 1.50
C ALA A 25 -7.88 7.98 1.98
N ALA A 26 -9.17 8.36 2.01
CA ALA A 26 -9.60 9.68 2.46
C ALA A 26 -9.26 9.92 3.95
N ASN A 27 -9.36 8.88 4.79
CA ASN A 27 -9.22 8.97 6.24
C ASN A 27 -7.92 8.34 6.77
N ALA A 28 -7.03 7.88 5.89
CA ALA A 28 -5.81 7.19 6.29
C ALA A 28 -4.85 8.15 7.01
N LYS A 29 -4.51 7.83 8.26
CA LYS A 29 -3.50 8.57 9.04
C LYS A 29 -2.08 8.30 8.51
N HIS A 30 -1.81 7.05 8.16
CA HIS A 30 -0.50 6.61 7.69
C HIS A 30 -0.51 6.46 6.17
N LYS A 31 0.20 7.37 5.51
CA LYS A 31 0.30 7.46 4.05
C LYS A 31 1.76 7.41 3.61
N VAL A 32 1.96 6.81 2.45
CA VAL A 32 3.25 6.68 1.75
C VAL A 32 3.05 7.09 0.30
N TRP A 33 3.96 7.91 -0.24
CA TRP A 33 3.95 8.33 -1.65
C TRP A 33 5.12 7.71 -2.38
N LEU A 34 4.83 7.12 -3.54
CA LEU A 34 5.83 6.50 -4.40
C LEU A 34 6.31 7.46 -5.48
N LYS A 35 7.60 7.38 -5.81
CA LYS A 35 8.12 8.03 -7.01
C LYS A 35 7.55 7.37 -8.26
N PRO A 36 7.41 8.12 -9.38
CA PRO A 36 6.91 7.56 -10.64
C PRO A 36 7.67 6.32 -11.12
N THR A 37 8.98 6.24 -10.84
CA THR A 37 9.84 5.09 -11.18
C THR A 37 9.42 3.79 -10.51
N SER A 38 8.74 3.86 -9.37
CA SER A 38 8.36 2.68 -8.56
C SER A 38 6.85 2.45 -8.53
N GLU A 39 6.07 3.37 -9.07
CA GLU A 39 4.62 3.27 -9.17
C GLU A 39 4.20 2.06 -10.02
N MET A 40 4.75 1.90 -11.22
CA MET A 40 4.47 0.73 -12.05
C MET A 40 4.90 -0.58 -11.37
N SER A 41 6.06 -0.58 -10.70
CA SER A 41 6.53 -1.77 -9.98
C SER A 41 5.52 -2.23 -8.91
N PHE A 42 4.96 -1.28 -8.16
CA PHE A 42 3.94 -1.54 -7.15
C PHE A 42 2.63 -2.07 -7.74
N LEU A 43 2.14 -1.46 -8.82
CA LEU A 43 0.94 -1.90 -9.54
C LEU A 43 1.10 -3.27 -10.21
N TYR A 44 2.33 -3.73 -10.42
CA TYR A 44 2.62 -5.09 -10.87
C TYR A 44 2.80 -6.10 -9.73
N GLY A 45 2.52 -5.71 -8.49
CA GLY A 45 2.52 -6.63 -7.35
C GLY A 45 3.84 -6.70 -6.58
N ASN A 46 4.79 -5.79 -6.84
CA ASN A 46 6.06 -5.78 -6.11
C ASN A 46 6.00 -4.93 -4.85
N ASP A 47 6.89 -5.24 -3.91
CA ASP A 47 7.11 -4.43 -2.72
C ASP A 47 7.87 -3.13 -3.03
N VAL A 48 7.79 -2.18 -2.09
CA VAL A 48 8.42 -0.87 -2.23
C VAL A 48 9.76 -0.85 -1.50
N VAL A 49 10.82 -0.60 -2.26
CA VAL A 49 12.16 -0.30 -1.72
C VAL A 49 12.33 1.19 -1.45
N LYS A 50 13.30 1.54 -0.60
CA LYS A 50 13.59 2.90 -0.19
C LYS A 50 13.89 3.84 -1.35
N GLY A 51 14.55 3.36 -2.40
CA GLY A 51 14.82 4.14 -3.61
C GLY A 51 13.55 4.66 -4.29
N GLY A 52 12.46 3.89 -4.19
CA GLY A 52 11.13 4.22 -4.72
C GLY A 52 10.26 5.06 -3.79
N LEU A 53 10.66 5.25 -2.54
CA LEU A 53 9.92 6.06 -1.58
C LEU A 53 10.11 7.56 -1.90
N GLY A 54 9.02 8.27 -2.15
CA GLY A 54 8.99 9.72 -2.31
C GLY A 54 8.77 10.42 -0.97
N ARG A 55 7.62 10.18 -0.34
CA ARG A 55 7.22 10.78 0.94
C ARG A 55 6.66 9.72 1.88
N ILE A 56 6.85 9.89 3.18
CA ILE A 56 6.26 9.05 4.22
C ILE A 56 5.71 9.95 5.30
N THR A 57 4.55 9.59 5.86
CA THR A 57 4.00 10.28 7.04
C THR A 57 4.87 10.03 8.28
N ASP A 58 4.86 10.97 9.20
CA ASP A 58 5.58 10.81 10.47
C ASP A 58 4.81 9.88 11.43
N ASN A 59 5.52 9.36 12.43
CA ASN A 59 4.98 8.44 13.44
C ASN A 59 4.41 7.12 12.88
N ILE A 60 5.00 6.59 11.80
CA ILE A 60 4.76 5.21 11.37
C ILE A 60 5.72 4.30 12.15
N ASN A 61 5.18 3.28 12.80
CA ASN A 61 5.95 2.20 13.40
C ASN A 61 6.12 1.04 12.40
N ALA A 62 7.05 0.14 12.70
CA ALA A 62 7.13 -1.10 11.95
C ALA A 62 5.84 -1.91 12.11
N TYR A 63 5.38 -2.51 11.01
CA TYR A 63 4.16 -3.29 10.88
C TYR A 63 2.84 -2.51 10.92
N ASP A 64 2.90 -1.17 10.93
CA ASP A 64 1.69 -0.36 10.76
C ASP A 64 1.13 -0.50 9.33
N GLY A 65 -0.20 -0.53 9.23
CA GLY A 65 -0.90 -0.48 7.95
C GLY A 65 -0.78 0.91 7.33
N VAL A 66 -0.37 0.97 6.06
CA VAL A 66 -0.19 2.20 5.31
C VAL A 66 -0.99 2.17 4.01
N VAL A 67 -1.48 3.35 3.62
CA VAL A 67 -2.05 3.54 2.28
C VAL A 67 -0.98 4.12 1.37
N VAL A 68 -0.83 3.49 0.21
CA VAL A 68 0.16 3.85 -0.81
C VAL A 68 -0.49 4.78 -1.83
N PHE A 69 0.16 5.90 -2.12
CA PHE A 69 -0.26 6.94 -3.05
C PHE A 69 0.82 7.16 -4.13
N SER A 70 0.41 7.66 -5.28
CA SER A 70 1.32 8.26 -6.27
C SER A 70 1.72 9.67 -5.84
N MET A 71 2.74 10.25 -6.47
CA MET A 71 3.08 11.68 -6.27
C MET A 71 1.96 12.65 -6.68
N SER A 72 0.95 12.20 -7.40
CA SER A 72 -0.23 12.99 -7.80
C SER A 72 -1.42 12.82 -6.83
N ASP A 73 -1.19 12.31 -5.62
CA ASP A 73 -2.21 12.05 -4.60
C ASP A 73 -3.31 11.05 -5.05
N LEU A 74 -2.98 10.18 -6.01
CA LEU A 74 -3.84 9.06 -6.40
C LEU A 74 -3.59 7.86 -5.47
N PRO A 75 -4.61 7.28 -4.82
CA PRO A 75 -4.42 6.08 -4.03
C PRO A 75 -4.15 4.87 -4.94
N LEU A 76 -3.05 4.18 -4.68
CA LEU A 76 -2.57 3.03 -5.45
C LEU A 76 -2.87 1.70 -4.78
N GLY A 77 -2.93 1.67 -3.44
CA GLY A 77 -3.22 0.43 -2.72
C GLY A 77 -2.90 0.46 -1.23
N PHE A 78 -2.83 -0.74 -0.66
CA PHE A 78 -2.53 -0.99 0.74
C PHE A 78 -1.17 -1.67 0.89
N GLY A 79 -0.48 -1.32 1.97
CA GLY A 79 0.76 -1.97 2.36
C GLY A 79 0.92 -1.99 3.87
N ILE A 80 1.98 -2.66 4.30
CA ILE A 80 2.43 -2.69 5.68
C ILE A 80 3.83 -2.09 5.71
N ALA A 81 4.07 -1.14 6.62
CA ALA A 81 5.39 -0.58 6.81
C ALA A 81 6.35 -1.66 7.32
N ALA A 82 7.43 -1.94 6.58
CA ALA A 82 8.45 -2.88 7.02
C ALA A 82 9.29 -2.32 8.19
N LYS A 83 9.33 -0.98 8.30
CA LYS A 83 10.22 -0.23 9.20
C LYS A 83 9.56 1.07 9.66
N SER A 84 10.06 1.64 10.76
CA SER A 84 9.57 2.92 11.28
C SER A 84 9.94 4.09 10.35
N THR A 85 9.25 5.22 10.45
CA THR A 85 9.60 6.44 9.68
C THR A 85 11.06 6.85 9.89
N GLN A 86 11.58 6.71 11.11
CA GLN A 86 12.95 7.10 11.44
C GLN A 86 13.97 6.17 10.79
N ASP A 87 13.72 4.86 10.83
CA ASP A 87 14.59 3.87 10.22
C ASP A 87 14.56 3.98 8.69
N CYS A 88 13.40 4.25 8.11
CA CYS A 88 13.25 4.50 6.67
C CYS A 88 14.11 5.67 6.19
N ARG A 89 14.47 6.64 7.03
CA ARG A 89 15.32 7.77 6.64
C ARG A 89 16.82 7.41 6.59
N LYS A 90 17.24 6.44 7.40
CA LYS A 90 18.65 5.99 7.51
C LYS A 90 18.95 4.74 6.67
N MET A 91 17.93 4.17 6.05
CA MET A 91 18.01 2.92 5.30
C MET A 91 18.67 3.09 3.93
N ASP A 92 19.37 2.04 3.51
CA ASP A 92 19.91 1.91 2.16
C ASP A 92 18.81 1.99 1.09
N PRO A 93 19.10 2.50 -0.13
CA PRO A 93 18.13 2.60 -1.22
C PRO A 93 17.47 1.27 -1.60
N ASN A 94 18.16 0.14 -1.40
CA ASN A 94 17.65 -1.19 -1.69
C ASN A 94 16.86 -1.81 -0.52
N GLY A 95 16.81 -1.13 0.63
CA GLY A 95 16.07 -1.61 1.79
C GLY A 95 14.57 -1.62 1.54
N LEU A 96 13.91 -2.68 2.00
CA LEU A 96 12.46 -2.84 1.96
C LEU A 96 11.77 -1.87 2.92
N VAL A 97 10.81 -1.09 2.42
CA VAL A 97 10.13 -0.06 3.22
C VAL A 97 8.64 -0.34 3.38
N VAL A 98 7.97 -0.79 2.31
CA VAL A 98 6.56 -1.18 2.37
C VAL A 98 6.38 -2.56 1.76
N ILE A 99 5.78 -3.46 2.52
CA ILE A 99 5.34 -4.76 2.07
C ILE A 99 3.95 -4.58 1.47
N ARG A 100 3.80 -4.90 0.18
CA ARG A 100 2.53 -4.78 -0.52
C ARG A 100 1.49 -5.74 0.07
N GLN A 101 0.25 -5.30 0.16
CA GLN A 101 -0.88 -6.15 0.54
C GLN A 101 -1.92 -6.25 -0.57
N ALA A 102 -2.30 -5.12 -1.15
CA ALA A 102 -3.22 -5.04 -2.27
C ALA A 102 -2.90 -3.80 -3.11
N ASP A 103 -3.13 -3.86 -4.42
CA ASP A 103 -2.90 -2.73 -5.32
C ASP A 103 -3.99 -2.67 -6.40
N THR A 104 -4.22 -1.49 -6.96
CA THR A 104 -5.26 -1.27 -7.99
C THR A 104 -4.98 -1.97 -9.31
N GLY A 105 -3.74 -2.41 -9.56
CA GLY A 105 -3.42 -3.27 -10.68
C GLY A 105 -4.03 -4.67 -10.55
N GLU A 106 -4.49 -5.08 -9.36
CA GLU A 106 -5.23 -6.34 -9.19
C GLU A 106 -6.55 -6.35 -9.99
N TYR A 107 -7.19 -5.19 -10.21
CA TYR A 107 -8.40 -5.11 -11.03
C TYR A 107 -8.18 -5.50 -12.49
N LEU A 108 -7.00 -5.23 -13.02
CA LEU A 108 -6.65 -5.56 -14.39
C LEU A 108 -6.13 -7.00 -14.52
N ARG A 109 -5.59 -7.55 -13.42
CA ARG A 109 -4.97 -8.89 -13.41
C ARG A 109 -5.95 -10.00 -13.03
N ASN A 110 -6.93 -9.72 -12.18
CA ASN A 110 -7.87 -10.71 -11.65
C ASN A 110 -9.28 -10.58 -12.27
N GLN A 111 -9.40 -10.14 -13.53
CA GLN A 111 -10.71 -10.07 -14.20
C GLN A 111 -11.41 -11.43 -14.31
N ASP A 112 -10.67 -12.54 -14.23
CA ASP A 112 -11.21 -13.90 -14.33
C ASP A 112 -11.63 -14.53 -12.98
N ASP A 113 -11.26 -13.94 -11.85
CA ASP A 113 -11.47 -14.51 -10.50
C ASP A 113 -12.59 -13.80 -9.70
N LEU A 114 -13.36 -12.92 -10.35
CA LEU A 114 -14.45 -12.14 -9.75
C LEU A 114 -15.84 -12.73 -10.01
#